data_AF-I0I0Y3-F1
#
_entry.id   AF-I0I0Y3-F1
#
_cell.length_a   1.000
_cell.length_b   1.000
_cell.length_c   1.000
_cell.angle_alpha   90.00
_cell.angle_beta   90.00
_cell.angle_gamma   90.00
#
_symmetry.space_group_name_H-M   'P 1'
#
loop_
_entity.id
_entity.type
_entity.pdbx_description
1 polymer ?
#
loop_
_entity_poly.entity_id
_entity_poly.type
_entity_poly.pdbx_seq_one_letter_code
_entity_poly.pdbx_strand_id
1 'polypeptide(L)'
;MSQGNYTGAIHALKEIVKYKPDYRDAAQLLAEAKERKSEQTFLLLMAVLGASVAVAIGGAMDVPNDFIFLIIVIIGALIGYAVGNLIRSFRHRRTF
;
A
#
# COMPACT_ATOMS: atom_id res chain seq x y z
N MET A 1 11.34 -7.82 2.84
CA MET A 1 10.97 -9.25 2.74
C MET A 1 9.66 -9.63 3.46
N SER A 2 8.75 -8.69 3.79
CA SER A 2 7.58 -8.98 4.64
C SER A 2 6.26 -9.23 3.89
N GLN A 3 6.12 -8.78 2.64
CA GLN A 3 4.87 -8.90 1.86
C GLN A 3 4.48 -10.35 1.52
N GLY A 4 5.47 -11.24 1.35
CA GLY A 4 5.23 -12.66 1.15
C GLY A 4 4.67 -13.35 2.39
N ASN A 5 5.02 -12.88 3.59
CA ASN A 5 4.64 -13.53 4.84
C ASN A 5 3.19 -13.20 5.25
N TYR A 6 2.71 -11.97 5.03
CA TYR A 6 1.32 -11.60 5.35
C TYR A 6 0.28 -12.37 4.53
N THR A 7 0.57 -12.65 3.25
CA THR A 7 -0.38 -13.40 2.42
C THR A 7 -0.50 -14.86 2.89
N GLY A 8 0.63 -15.49 3.24
CA GLY A 8 0.63 -16.83 3.83
C GLY A 8 -0.02 -16.87 5.22
N ALA A 9 0.31 -15.90 6.09
CA ALA A 9 -0.28 -15.79 7.43
C ALA A 9 -1.80 -15.59 7.39
N ILE A 10 -2.30 -14.71 6.51
CA ILE A 10 -3.75 -14.52 6.32
C ILE A 10 -4.40 -15.83 5.85
N HIS A 11 -3.74 -16.60 4.97
CA HIS A 11 -4.27 -17.86 4.47
C HIS A 11 -4.36 -18.91 5.59
N ALA A 12 -3.27 -19.12 6.33
CA ALA A 12 -3.22 -20.06 7.45
C ALA A 12 -4.23 -19.70 8.56
N LEU A 13 -4.30 -18.42 8.95
CA LEU A 13 -5.25 -17.94 9.96
C LEU A 13 -6.70 -18.08 9.48
N LYS A 14 -6.96 -17.90 8.19
CA LYS A 14 -8.30 -18.08 7.61
C LYS A 14 -8.75 -19.53 7.69
N GLU A 15 -7.86 -20.49 7.51
CA GLU A 15 -8.17 -21.91 7.72
C GLU A 15 -8.47 -22.21 9.19
N ILE A 16 -7.65 -21.72 10.12
CA ILE A 16 -7.85 -21.93 11.56
C ILE A 16 -9.23 -21.40 12.00
N VAL A 17 -9.57 -20.16 11.62
CA VAL A 17 -10.88 -19.56 11.96
C VAL A 17 -12.05 -20.31 11.28
N LYS A 18 -11.84 -20.88 10.08
CA LYS A 18 -12.87 -21.69 9.40
C LYS A 18 -13.21 -22.96 10.17
N TYR A 19 -12.22 -23.63 10.76
CA TYR A 19 -12.43 -24.88 11.51
C TYR A 19 -12.74 -24.66 12.98
N LYS A 20 -12.24 -23.58 13.59
CA LYS A 20 -12.57 -23.15 14.95
C LYS A 20 -12.92 -21.66 14.98
N PRO A 21 -14.19 -21.29 14.76
CA PRO A 21 -14.62 -19.90 14.73
C PRO A 21 -14.51 -19.19 16.09
N ASP A 22 -14.47 -19.94 17.19
CA ASP A 22 -14.35 -19.41 18.55
C ASP A 22 -12.89 -19.16 19.00
N TYR A 23 -11.93 -19.35 18.10
CA TYR A 23 -10.52 -19.07 18.36
C TYR A 23 -10.26 -17.56 18.28
N ARG A 24 -10.68 -16.82 19.33
CA ARG A 24 -10.62 -15.34 19.40
C ARG A 24 -9.26 -14.77 18.99
N ASP A 25 -8.17 -15.41 19.43
CA ASP A 25 -6.81 -14.96 19.11
C ASP A 25 -6.49 -15.06 17.61
N ALA A 26 -6.92 -16.13 16.94
CA ALA A 26 -6.73 -16.28 15.50
C ALA A 26 -7.57 -15.29 14.69
N ALA A 27 -8.78 -14.97 15.16
CA ALA A 27 -9.63 -13.95 14.55
C ALA A 27 -9.01 -12.55 14.66
N GLN A 28 -8.43 -12.21 15.82
CA GLN A 28 -7.72 -10.93 16.03
C GLN A 28 -6.45 -10.83 15.18
N LEU A 29 -5.61 -11.88 15.18
CA LEU A 29 -4.40 -11.93 14.36
C LEU A 29 -4.71 -11.84 12.85
N LEU A 30 -5.83 -12.43 12.41
CA LEU A 30 -6.28 -12.33 11.02
C LEU A 30 -6.72 -10.91 10.65
N ALA A 31 -7.41 -10.21 11.56
CA ALA A 31 -7.78 -8.82 11.36
C ALA A 31 -6.54 -7.93 11.24
N GLU A 32 -5.58 -8.07 12.16
CA GLU A 32 -4.33 -7.30 12.15
C GLU A 32 -3.50 -7.58 10.88
N ALA A 33 -3.34 -8.85 10.49
CA ALA A 33 -2.59 -9.21 9.29
C ALA A 33 -3.24 -8.63 8.01
N LYS A 34 -4.58 -8.64 7.94
CA LYS A 34 -5.32 -8.01 6.83
C LYS A 34 -5.16 -6.50 6.81
N GLU A 35 -5.24 -5.85 7.97
CA GLU A 35 -5.07 -4.40 8.09
C GLU A 35 -3.69 -3.98 7.59
N ARG A 36 -2.61 -4.59 8.10
CA ARG A 36 -1.23 -4.32 7.65
C ARG A 36 -1.02 -4.57 6.15
N LYS A 37 -1.60 -5.64 5.60
CA LYS A 37 -1.55 -5.90 4.16
C LYS A 37 -2.32 -4.84 3.37
N SER A 38 -3.50 -4.44 3.85
CA SER A 38 -4.31 -3.40 3.20
C SER A 38 -3.58 -2.05 3.18
N GLU A 39 -2.86 -1.72 4.24
CA GLU A 39 -2.06 -0.50 4.34
C GLU A 39 -0.89 -0.50 3.36
N GLN A 40 -0.15 -1.62 3.27
CA GLN A 40 0.92 -1.74 2.28
C GLN A 40 0.39 -1.61 0.86
N THR A 41 -0.73 -2.28 0.55
CA THR A 41 -1.40 -2.15 -0.75
C THR A 41 -1.84 -0.72 -1.01
N PHE A 42 -2.38 -0.01 -0.02
CA PHE A 42 -2.80 1.38 -0.15
C PHE A 42 -1.63 2.31 -0.50
N LEU A 43 -0.49 2.19 0.18
CA LEU A 43 0.69 3.00 -0.10
C LEU A 43 1.26 2.72 -1.49
N LEU A 44 1.27 1.45 -1.92
CA LEU A 44 1.67 1.06 -3.27
C LEU A 44 0.73 1.66 -4.32
N LEU A 45 -0.58 1.60 -4.10
CA LEU A 45 -1.57 2.21 -4.99
C LEU A 45 -1.37 3.72 -5.09
N MET A 46 -1.12 4.40 -3.97
CA MET A 46 -0.85 5.85 -3.98
C MET A 46 0.44 6.19 -4.73
N ALA A 47 1.49 5.38 -4.58
CA ALA A 47 2.72 5.55 -5.35
C ALA A 47 2.47 5.35 -6.86
N VAL A 48 1.74 4.31 -7.25
CA VAL A 48 1.37 4.07 -8.65
C VAL A 48 0.54 5.22 -9.21
N LEU A 49 -0.44 5.73 -8.45
CA LEU A 49 -1.24 6.89 -8.87
C LEU A 49 -0.37 8.13 -9.07
N GLY A 50 0.53 8.43 -8.14
CA GLY A 50 1.47 9.54 -8.26
C GLY A 50 2.38 9.42 -9.49
N ALA A 51 2.88 8.21 -9.76
CA ALA A 51 3.65 7.91 -10.97
C ALA A 51 2.83 8.12 -12.25
N SER A 52 1.59 7.61 -12.28
CA SER A 52 0.69 7.76 -13.44
C SER A 52 0.36 9.22 -13.75
N VAL A 53 0.15 10.04 -12.71
CA VAL A 53 -0.05 11.49 -12.88
C VAL A 53 1.21 12.14 -13.45
N ALA A 54 2.39 11.78 -12.94
CA ALA A 54 3.66 12.30 -13.44
C ALA A 54 3.94 11.90 -14.91
N VAL A 55 3.57 10.67 -15.31
CA VAL A 55 3.61 10.22 -16.71
C VAL A 55 2.71 11.11 -17.58
N ALA A 56 1.47 11.35 -17.16
CA ALA A 56 0.52 12.16 -17.92
C ALA A 56 1.00 13.61 -18.08
N ILE A 57 1.54 14.22 -17.01
CA ILE A 57 2.08 15.58 -17.04
C ILE A 57 3.34 15.64 -17.90
N GLY A 58 4.30 14.73 -17.70
CA GLY A 58 5.54 14.71 -18.47
C GLY A 58 5.30 14.48 -19.97
N GLY A 59 4.31 13.66 -20.31
CA GLY A 59 3.91 13.43 -21.70
C GLY A 59 3.25 14.66 -22.32
N ALA A 60 2.39 15.36 -21.58
CA ALA A 60 1.75 16.59 -22.06
C ALA A 60 2.74 17.76 -22.24
N MET A 61 3.90 17.71 -21.58
CA MET A 61 4.96 18.72 -21.67
C MET A 61 6.01 18.40 -22.74
N ASP A 62 5.84 17.32 -23.51
CA ASP A 62 6.79 16.84 -24.53
C ASP A 62 8.24 16.83 -24.02
N VAL A 63 8.46 16.25 -22.82
CA VAL A 63 9.81 16.18 -22.23
C VAL A 63 10.74 15.42 -23.19
N PRO A 64 11.75 16.07 -23.79
CA PRO A 64 12.49 15.50 -24.93
C PRO A 64 13.57 14.50 -24.51
N ASN A 65 13.79 14.31 -23.21
CA ASN A 65 14.82 13.44 -22.67
C ASN A 65 14.19 12.37 -21.78
N ASP A 66 14.26 11.13 -22.24
CA ASP A 66 13.73 9.95 -21.57
C ASP A 66 14.32 9.74 -20.16
N PHE A 67 15.57 10.13 -19.93
CA PHE A 67 16.19 10.04 -18.60
C PHE A 67 15.54 11.02 -17.62
N ILE A 68 15.23 12.24 -18.07
CA ILE A 68 14.52 13.25 -17.26
C ILE A 68 13.08 12.79 -17.04
N PHE A 69 12.44 12.21 -18.05
CA PHE A 69 11.10 11.65 -17.93
C PHE A 69 11.04 10.55 -16.86
N LEU A 70 12.01 9.62 -16.84
CA LEU A 70 12.12 8.61 -15.79
C LEU A 70 12.27 9.21 -14.39
N ILE A 71 13.08 10.26 -14.25
CA ILE A 71 13.23 10.97 -12.97
C ILE A 71 11.89 11.57 -12.53
N ILE A 72 11.15 12.19 -13.44
CA ILE A 72 9.82 12.77 -13.16
C ILE A 72 8.85 11.68 -12.67
N VAL A 73 8.83 10.52 -13.31
CA VAL A 73 7.98 9.38 -12.91
C VAL A 73 8.34 8.88 -11.51
N ILE A 74 9.63 8.73 -11.20
CA ILE A 74 10.10 8.32 -9.88
C ILE A 74 9.69 9.35 -8.82
N ILE A 75 9.85 10.64 -9.10
CA ILE A 75 9.43 11.73 -8.21
C ILE A 75 7.91 11.66 -7.98
N GLY A 76 7.12 11.47 -9.04
CA GLY A 76 5.67 11.28 -8.94
C GLY A 76 5.30 10.13 -8.01
N ALA A 77 5.98 8.99 -8.15
CA ALA A 77 5.76 7.84 -7.28
C ALA A 77 6.07 8.13 -5.81
N LEU A 78 7.17 8.82 -5.54
CA LEU A 78 7.58 9.21 -4.20
C LEU A 78 6.62 10.22 -3.56
N ILE A 79 6.13 11.19 -4.34
CA ILE A 79 5.11 12.14 -3.90
C ILE A 79 3.81 11.40 -3.57
N GLY A 80 3.35 10.51 -4.45
CA GLY A 80 2.17 9.68 -4.21
C GLY A 80 2.30 8.87 -2.92
N TYR A 81 3.44 8.19 -2.73
CA TYR A 81 3.73 7.47 -1.48
C TYR A 81 3.72 8.38 -0.25
N ALA A 82 4.34 9.57 -0.33
CA ALA A 82 4.39 10.54 0.76
C ALA A 82 3.00 11.04 1.15
N VAL A 83 2.15 11.35 0.16
CA VAL A 83 0.75 11.74 0.38
C VAL A 83 -0.04 10.59 1.01
N GLY A 84 0.11 9.36 0.49
CA GLY A 84 -0.53 8.18 1.07
C GLY A 84 -0.11 7.94 2.52
N ASN A 85 1.17 8.12 2.83
CA ASN A 85 1.71 8.01 4.18
C ASN A 85 1.16 9.11 5.11
N LEU A 86 1.02 10.33 4.61
CA LEU A 86 0.44 11.44 5.36
C LEU A 86 -1.03 11.16 5.70
N ILE A 87 -1.84 10.73 4.73
CA ILE A 87 -3.25 10.34 4.94
C ILE A 87 -3.36 9.21 5.97
N ARG A 88 -2.49 8.21 5.88
CA ARG A 88 -2.41 7.13 6.88
C ARG A 88 -2.12 7.67 8.29
N SER A 89 -1.16 8.58 8.42
CA SER A 89 -0.77 9.16 9.71
C SER A 89 -1.93 9.88 10.41
N PHE A 90 -2.81 10.54 9.63
CA PHE A 90 -3.99 11.21 10.18
C PHE A 90 -5.09 10.22 10.60
N ARG A 91 -5.21 9.07 9.92
CA ARG A 91 -6.19 8.03 10.26
C ARG A 91 -5.89 7.36 11.60
N HIS A 92 -4.63 7.03 11.87
CA HIS A 92 -4.23 6.45 13.16
C HIS A 92 -4.34 7.42 14.34
N ARG A 93 -4.28 8.73 14.12
CA ARG A 93 -4.42 9.72 15.21
C ARG A 93 -5.86 9.94 15.68
N ARG A 94 -6.88 9.52 14.92
CA ARG A 94 -8.30 9.70 15.31
C ARG A 94 -8.88 8.56 16.14
N THR A 95 -8.09 7.52 16.42
CA THR A 95 -8.51 6.34 17.21
C THR A 95 -7.93 6.35 18.64
N PHE A 96 -7.58 7.52 19.17
CA PHE A 96 -7.27 7.74 20.58
C PHE A 96 -8.28 8.71 21.19
#